data_AF-A0A2A2MC29-F1
#
_entry.id   AF-A0A2A2MC29-F1
#
_cell.length_a   1.000
_cell.length_b   1.000
_cell.length_c   1.000
_cell.angle_alpha   90.00
_cell.angle_beta   90.00
_cell.angle_gamma   90.00
#
_symmetry.space_group_name_H-M   'P 1'
#
loop_
_entity.id
_entity.type
_entity.pdbx_description
1 polymer ?
#
loop_
_entity_poly.entity_id
_entity_poly.type
_entity_poly.pdbx_seq_one_letter_code
_entity_poly.pdbx_strand_id
1 'polypeptide(L)'
;MTPAMLYQQALDAGDYQPDAVQRQTVDALTIIQQALIEKENATPPSESGGLRGRLQRLWGKPTSKQQVPVQGLYMWGGVGRGKTWLMDMFFHSLPGERKLRLHFHRFMLRVQEELVALQGHENPLEIIADGFKAETDVLCFDEFFVSDITDAMLLGTLLQALFARGITLVSTSNIPPDNLYYNGLQRARFLPAIDLIKQYCTVMNVDAGIDYRLRTLTQAGLYFSPMNNETRHHMDEMFAKLAGNVGEINPVLEINHRPLPALCRSSGVLAVEFSVLCEDARSQLDYIALSRSYHTVFLHHVKKMDKLNENAARRFLALVDEFYERHVKLIISAELSMFEIYQGEHLKFEYQRCLSRLQEMQSEDYLRLEHLP
;
A
#
# COMPACT_ATOMS: atom_id res chain seq x y z
N MET A 1 16.27 -0.01 17.84
CA MET A 1 17.26 -0.35 16.80
C MET A 1 17.13 0.65 15.66
N THR A 2 18.20 0.96 14.95
CA THR A 2 18.14 1.86 13.78
C THR A 2 17.84 1.10 12.48
N PRO A 3 17.36 1.75 11.41
CA PRO A 3 17.25 1.12 10.10
C PRO A 3 18.55 0.46 9.65
N ALA A 4 19.69 1.14 9.81
CA ALA A 4 21.00 0.56 9.48
C ALA A 4 21.30 -0.78 10.20
N MET A 5 20.94 -0.89 11.49
CA MET A 5 21.11 -2.13 12.24
C MET A 5 20.18 -3.24 11.75
N LEU A 6 18.92 -2.92 11.46
CA LEU A 6 17.94 -3.87 10.93
C LEU A 6 18.34 -4.36 9.54
N TYR A 7 18.87 -3.47 8.70
CA TYR A 7 19.41 -3.81 7.38
C TYR A 7 20.59 -4.79 7.49
N GLN A 8 21.55 -4.52 8.37
CA GLN A 8 22.69 -5.42 8.56
C GLN A 8 22.25 -6.80 9.05
N GLN A 9 21.30 -6.88 10.00
CA GLN A 9 20.75 -8.16 10.45
C GLN A 9 20.09 -8.95 9.32
N ALA A 10 19.36 -8.28 8.43
CA ALA A 10 18.72 -8.92 7.29
C ALA A 10 19.72 -9.43 6.24
N LEU A 11 20.84 -8.71 6.04
CA LEU A 11 21.94 -9.19 5.21
C LEU A 11 22.64 -10.40 5.83
N ASP A 12 22.88 -10.38 7.14
CA ASP A 12 23.54 -11.47 7.87
C ASP A 12 22.70 -12.75 7.88
N ALA A 13 21.36 -12.62 7.82
CA ALA A 13 20.42 -13.75 7.68
C ALA A 13 20.48 -14.44 6.30
N GLY A 14 21.07 -13.79 5.28
CA GLY A 14 21.23 -14.36 3.95
C GLY A 14 20.01 -14.24 3.02
N ASP A 15 18.93 -13.58 3.48
CA ASP A 15 17.70 -13.40 2.70
C ASP A 15 17.82 -12.35 1.59
N TYR A 16 18.85 -11.50 1.65
CA TYR A 16 19.01 -10.33 0.77
C TYR A 16 20.43 -10.17 0.23
N GLN A 17 20.56 -9.63 -0.98
CA GLN A 17 21.85 -9.24 -1.54
C GLN A 17 22.14 -7.77 -1.25
N PRO A 18 23.38 -7.43 -0.87
CA PRO A 18 23.75 -6.04 -0.61
C PRO A 18 23.65 -5.21 -1.88
N ASP A 19 22.92 -4.11 -1.79
CA ASP A 19 22.71 -3.14 -2.86
C ASP A 19 23.14 -1.74 -2.38
N ALA A 20 23.97 -1.08 -3.18
CA ALA A 20 24.46 0.26 -2.87
C ALA A 20 23.33 1.30 -2.77
N VAL A 21 22.29 1.16 -3.60
CA VAL A 21 21.13 2.07 -3.59
C VAL A 21 20.28 1.86 -2.35
N GLN A 22 19.99 0.61 -1.98
CA GLN A 22 19.35 0.29 -0.71
C GLN A 22 20.14 0.83 0.48
N ARG A 23 21.47 0.63 0.51
CA ARG A 23 22.31 1.12 1.62
C ARG A 23 22.25 2.63 1.78
N GLN A 24 22.37 3.39 0.70
CA GLN A 24 22.21 4.85 0.74
C GLN A 24 20.82 5.27 1.25
N THR A 25 19.78 4.53 0.86
CA THR A 25 18.42 4.79 1.32
C THR A 25 18.26 4.51 2.82
N VAL A 26 18.85 3.42 3.31
CA VAL A 26 18.88 3.05 4.74
C VAL A 26 19.63 4.10 5.57
N ASP A 27 20.73 4.64 5.04
CA ASP A 27 21.47 5.72 5.70
C ASP A 27 20.59 6.98 5.82
N ALA A 28 19.87 7.35 4.75
CA ALA A 28 18.93 8.47 4.78
C ALA A 28 17.79 8.26 5.79
N LEU A 29 17.19 7.06 5.82
CA LEU A 29 16.16 6.70 6.79
C LEU A 29 16.67 6.75 8.24
N THR A 30 17.94 6.38 8.46
CA THR A 30 18.58 6.44 9.78
C THR A 30 18.76 7.89 10.24
N ILE A 31 19.16 8.79 9.35
CA ILE A 31 19.25 10.24 9.63
C ILE A 31 17.89 10.80 10.03
N ILE A 32 16.83 10.44 9.30
CA ILE A 32 15.46 10.89 9.59
C ILE A 32 15.00 10.38 10.96
N GLN A 33 15.24 9.10 11.28
CA GLN A 33 14.90 8.52 12.58
C GLN A 33 15.60 9.29 13.72
N GLN A 34 16.89 9.58 13.58
CA GLN A 34 17.65 10.33 14.60
C GLN A 34 17.09 11.73 14.80
N ALA A 35 16.82 12.46 13.72
CA ALA A 35 16.24 13.81 13.79
C ALA A 35 14.84 13.82 14.45
N LEU A 36 14.03 12.78 14.21
CA LEU A 36 12.72 12.63 14.86
C LEU A 36 12.87 12.40 16.38
N ILE A 37 13.80 11.53 16.78
CA ILE A 37 14.09 11.23 18.20
C ILE A 37 14.60 12.49 18.92
N GLU A 38 15.52 13.24 18.30
CA GLU A 38 16.03 14.49 18.84
C GLU A 38 14.93 15.53 19.04
N LYS A 39 14.01 15.64 18.08
CA LYS A 39 12.86 16.55 18.15
C LYS A 39 11.88 16.15 19.25
N GLU A 40 11.62 14.86 19.44
CA GLU A 40 10.78 14.35 20.52
C GLU A 40 11.40 14.67 21.89
N ASN A 41 12.69 14.39 22.07
CA ASN A 41 13.42 14.67 23.32
C ASN A 41 13.57 16.17 23.63
N ALA A 42 13.63 17.02 22.60
CA ALA A 42 13.71 18.47 22.77
C ALA A 42 12.37 19.11 23.15
N THR A 43 11.25 18.38 23.05
CA THR A 43 9.93 18.86 23.44
C THR A 43 9.76 18.59 24.94
N PRO A 44 9.69 19.61 25.82
CA PRO A 44 9.58 19.36 27.25
C PRO A 44 8.30 18.59 27.55
N PRO A 45 8.31 17.60 28.48
CA PRO A 45 7.07 17.00 28.95
C PRO A 45 6.18 18.12 29.47
N SER A 46 4.92 18.16 28.99
CA SER A 46 3.95 19.17 29.39
C SER A 46 3.83 19.18 30.92
N GLU A 47 4.44 20.18 31.56
CA GLU A 47 4.36 20.34 33.02
C GLU A 47 2.88 20.37 33.44
N SER A 48 2.54 19.44 34.32
CA SER A 48 1.33 19.42 35.12
C SER A 48 1.01 20.82 35.63
N GLY A 49 -0.20 21.31 35.30
CA GLY A 49 -0.62 22.69 35.50
C GLY A 49 -0.48 23.19 36.94
N GLY A 50 0.61 23.90 37.21
CA GLY A 50 0.71 24.82 38.34
C GLY A 50 -0.02 26.13 38.05
N LEU A 51 -0.66 26.71 39.06
CA LEU A 51 -1.44 27.95 39.03
C LEU A 51 -0.71 29.15 38.35
N ARG A 52 0.62 29.11 38.26
CA ARG A 52 1.45 30.11 37.56
C ARG A 52 1.32 30.09 36.03
N GLY A 53 1.01 28.94 35.40
CA GLY A 53 0.86 28.83 33.94
C GLY A 53 -0.44 29.44 33.38
N ARG A 54 -1.46 29.65 34.24
CA ARG A 54 -2.74 30.27 33.83
C ARG A 54 -2.65 31.79 33.73
N LEU A 55 -1.81 32.42 34.54
CA LEU A 55 -1.61 33.88 34.52
C LEU A 55 -0.83 34.35 33.28
N GLN A 56 0.06 33.51 32.74
CA GLN A 56 0.84 33.84 31.53
C GLN A 56 0.02 33.70 30.23
N ARG A 57 -1.03 32.86 30.23
CA ARG A 57 -1.96 32.71 29.07
C ARG A 57 -2.93 33.89 28.89
N LEU A 58 -3.13 34.72 29.91
CA LEU A 58 -4.07 35.85 29.83
C LEU A 58 -3.46 37.11 29.18
N TRP A 59 -2.13 37.20 29.07
CA TRP A 59 -1.45 38.39 28.51
C TRP A 59 -0.46 38.09 27.36
N GLY A 60 -0.29 36.83 26.97
CA GLY A 60 0.49 36.46 25.79
C GLY A 60 -0.42 35.97 24.68
N LYS A 61 -0.42 36.64 23.51
CA LYS A 61 -0.89 36.00 22.28
C LYS A 61 -0.08 34.70 22.12
N PRO A 62 -0.72 33.53 21.91
CA PRO A 62 0.02 32.33 21.56
C PRO A 62 0.60 32.55 20.17
N THR A 63 1.85 32.98 20.09
CA THR A 63 2.64 32.83 18.87
C THR A 63 2.87 31.34 18.72
N SER A 64 2.03 30.68 17.92
CA SER A 64 2.30 29.32 17.47
C SER A 64 3.66 29.34 16.78
N LYS A 65 4.69 28.81 17.45
CA LYS A 65 5.96 28.54 16.77
C LYS A 65 5.61 27.54 15.66
N GLN A 66 5.70 27.98 14.39
CA GLN A 66 5.60 27.08 13.25
C GLN A 66 6.57 25.92 13.48
N GLN A 67 6.02 24.72 13.68
CA GLN A 67 6.84 23.54 13.91
C GLN A 67 7.35 23.07 12.56
N VAL A 68 8.62 23.35 12.26
CA VAL A 68 9.24 22.83 11.05
C VAL A 68 9.27 21.29 11.15
N PRO A 69 8.70 20.55 10.19
CA PRO A 69 8.78 19.09 10.17
C PRO A 69 10.22 18.64 9.96
N VAL A 70 10.54 17.42 10.40
CA VAL A 70 11.81 16.81 9.99
C VAL A 70 11.71 16.57 8.48
N GLN A 71 12.80 16.78 7.75
CA GLN A 71 12.82 16.51 6.32
C GLN A 71 12.61 15.02 6.08
N GLY A 72 11.57 14.70 5.33
CA GLY A 72 11.13 13.35 5.03
C GLY A 72 11.87 12.69 3.86
N LEU A 73 11.30 11.60 3.36
CA LEU A 73 11.87 10.84 2.25
C LEU A 73 10.78 10.39 1.28
N TYR A 74 10.99 10.66 -0.01
CA TYR A 74 10.17 10.16 -1.11
C TYR A 74 11.00 9.14 -1.90
N MET A 75 10.71 7.87 -1.68
CA MET A 75 11.36 6.74 -2.35
C MET A 75 10.57 6.36 -3.60
N TRP A 76 11.22 6.38 -4.77
CA TRP A 76 10.58 5.95 -6.01
C TRP A 76 11.43 4.95 -6.78
N GLY A 77 10.79 4.13 -7.62
CA GLY A 77 11.46 3.11 -8.45
C GLY A 77 10.48 2.04 -8.90
N GLY A 78 10.85 1.13 -9.79
CA GLY A 78 9.93 0.12 -10.32
C GLY A 78 9.33 -0.84 -9.27
N VAL A 79 8.46 -1.74 -9.71
CA VAL A 79 7.88 -2.77 -8.83
C VAL A 79 8.97 -3.73 -8.32
N GLY A 80 8.81 -4.24 -7.10
CA GLY A 80 9.68 -5.30 -6.57
C GLY A 80 11.12 -4.88 -6.19
N ARG A 81 11.41 -3.58 -6.11
CA ARG A 81 12.73 -3.03 -5.73
C ARG A 81 12.99 -2.95 -4.21
N GLY A 82 12.11 -3.49 -3.38
CA GLY A 82 12.28 -3.47 -1.92
C GLY A 82 11.85 -2.17 -1.22
N LYS A 83 11.15 -1.26 -1.90
CA LYS A 83 10.60 -0.01 -1.31
C LYS A 83 9.80 -0.24 -0.03
N THR A 84 8.84 -1.16 -0.11
CA THR A 84 7.97 -1.52 1.00
C THR A 84 8.80 -2.01 2.19
N TRP A 85 9.78 -2.88 1.94
CA TRP A 85 10.67 -3.40 2.97
C TRP A 85 11.53 -2.30 3.63
N LEU A 86 12.05 -1.35 2.86
CA LEU A 86 12.74 -0.17 3.40
C LEU A 86 11.79 0.68 4.27
N MET A 87 10.53 0.85 3.83
CA MET A 87 9.50 1.52 4.61
C MET A 87 9.15 0.76 5.90
N ASP A 88 9.01 -0.57 5.86
CA ASP A 88 8.77 -1.42 7.01
C ASP A 88 9.87 -1.24 8.06
N MET A 89 11.11 -1.33 7.61
CA MET A 89 12.28 -1.19 8.46
C MET A 89 12.30 0.17 9.15
N PHE A 90 12.04 1.25 8.41
CA PHE A 90 11.94 2.58 8.99
C PHE A 90 10.80 2.68 10.00
N PHE A 91 9.59 2.27 9.63
CA PHE A 91 8.40 2.37 10.48
C PHE A 91 8.56 1.63 11.81
N HIS A 92 9.12 0.42 11.78
CA HIS A 92 9.38 -0.38 13.00
C HIS A 92 10.56 0.17 13.83
N SER A 93 11.50 0.90 13.21
CA SER A 93 12.60 1.54 13.93
C SER A 93 12.17 2.77 14.75
N LEU A 94 11.08 3.44 14.36
CA LEU A 94 10.59 4.63 15.05
C LEU A 94 10.09 4.29 16.46
N PRO A 95 10.50 5.03 17.50
CA PRO A 95 9.96 4.85 18.85
C PRO A 95 8.52 5.38 18.96
N GLY A 96 7.79 4.86 19.93
CA GLY A 96 6.44 5.31 20.25
C GLY A 96 5.36 4.92 19.23
N GLU A 97 4.14 5.38 19.53
CA GLU A 97 2.91 5.05 18.78
C GLU A 97 2.44 6.20 17.88
N ARG A 98 3.10 7.37 17.92
CA ARG A 98 2.72 8.58 17.14
C ARG A 98 3.24 8.51 15.70
N LYS A 99 2.99 7.38 15.06
CA LYS A 99 3.37 7.05 13.69
C LYS A 99 2.19 6.34 13.04
N LEU A 100 1.88 6.73 11.82
CA LEU A 100 0.74 6.19 11.08
C LEU A 100 1.21 5.75 9.70
N ARG A 101 0.83 4.53 9.32
CA ARG A 101 1.16 3.96 8.01
C ARG A 101 -0.09 3.45 7.30
N LEU A 102 -0.23 3.82 6.04
CA LEU A 102 -1.35 3.42 5.20
C LEU A 102 -1.03 3.55 3.71
N HIS A 103 -1.77 2.82 2.89
CA HIS A 103 -1.77 3.06 1.44
C HIS A 103 -2.37 4.42 1.13
N PHE A 104 -1.80 5.14 0.15
CA PHE A 104 -2.23 6.48 -0.19
C PHE A 104 -3.71 6.59 -0.58
N HIS A 105 -4.26 5.62 -1.32
CA HIS A 105 -5.68 5.63 -1.67
C HIS A 105 -6.59 5.58 -0.43
N ARG A 106 -6.22 4.83 0.61
CA ARG A 106 -6.99 4.75 1.86
C ARG A 106 -6.93 6.05 2.65
N PHE A 107 -5.77 6.71 2.60
CA PHE A 107 -5.63 8.04 3.17
C PHE A 107 -6.59 9.03 2.51
N MET A 108 -6.64 9.03 1.17
CA MET A 108 -7.56 9.91 0.44
C MET A 108 -9.03 9.58 0.67
N LEU A 109 -9.41 8.30 0.75
CA LEU A 109 -10.77 7.90 1.12
C LEU A 109 -11.17 8.44 2.50
N ARG A 110 -10.32 8.26 3.52
CA ARG A 110 -10.55 8.81 4.86
C ARG A 110 -10.73 10.33 4.83
N VAL A 111 -9.88 11.04 4.09
CA VAL A 111 -9.99 12.51 3.92
C VAL A 111 -11.32 12.89 3.27
N GLN A 112 -11.75 12.18 2.22
CA GLN A 112 -13.02 12.45 1.55
C GLN A 112 -14.22 12.20 2.48
N GLU A 113 -14.20 11.13 3.26
CA GLU A 113 -15.25 10.85 4.26
C GLU A 113 -15.33 11.94 5.33
N GLU A 114 -14.18 12.38 5.86
CA GLU A 114 -14.12 13.49 6.82
C GLU A 114 -14.58 14.82 6.20
N LEU A 115 -14.24 15.08 4.93
CA LEU A 115 -14.72 16.26 4.20
C LEU A 115 -16.25 16.28 4.05
N VAL A 116 -16.86 15.12 3.80
CA VAL A 116 -18.33 15.00 3.74
C VAL A 116 -18.95 15.32 5.10
N ALA A 117 -18.37 14.80 6.19
CA ALA A 117 -18.84 15.07 7.55
C ALA A 117 -18.68 16.55 7.95
N LEU A 118 -17.66 17.24 7.43
CA LEU A 118 -17.36 18.64 7.71
C LEU A 118 -17.99 19.62 6.69
N GLN A 119 -18.96 19.19 5.90
CA GLN A 119 -19.65 20.07 4.96
C GLN A 119 -20.22 21.31 5.66
N GLY A 120 -19.94 22.49 5.08
CA GLY A 120 -20.37 23.78 5.63
C GLY A 120 -19.43 24.37 6.68
N HIS A 121 -18.36 23.68 7.08
CA HIS A 121 -17.30 24.27 7.91
C HIS A 121 -16.32 25.08 7.05
N GLU A 122 -15.80 26.17 7.61
CA GLU A 122 -14.72 26.93 6.96
C GLU A 122 -13.40 26.16 7.05
N ASN A 123 -12.68 26.07 5.92
CA ASN A 123 -11.37 25.41 5.81
C ASN A 123 -11.33 23.98 6.40
N PRO A 124 -12.19 23.04 5.93
CA PRO A 124 -12.31 21.72 6.54
C PRO A 124 -11.01 20.91 6.49
N LEU A 125 -10.13 21.15 5.51
CA LEU A 125 -8.81 20.50 5.43
C LEU A 125 -7.87 20.88 6.58
N GLU A 126 -8.01 22.08 7.16
CA GLU A 126 -7.25 22.46 8.36
C GLU A 126 -7.71 21.64 9.57
N ILE A 127 -9.03 21.45 9.72
CA ILE A 127 -9.62 20.64 10.80
C ILE A 127 -9.17 19.18 10.67
N ILE A 128 -9.18 18.64 9.45
CA ILE A 128 -8.69 17.29 9.16
C ILE A 128 -7.20 17.17 9.51
N ALA A 129 -6.38 18.15 9.14
CA ALA A 129 -4.97 18.17 9.47
C ALA A 129 -4.71 18.27 11.00
N ASP A 130 -5.56 18.98 11.75
CA ASP A 130 -5.52 18.99 13.22
C ASP A 130 -5.83 17.60 13.79
N GLY A 131 -6.82 16.90 13.22
CA GLY A 131 -7.14 15.51 13.56
C GLY A 131 -5.96 14.58 13.35
N PHE A 132 -5.34 14.62 12.17
CA PHE A 132 -4.13 13.83 11.89
C PHE A 132 -2.98 14.18 12.84
N LYS A 133 -2.77 15.46 13.15
CA LYS A 133 -1.72 15.86 14.10
C LYS A 133 -1.99 15.35 15.51
N ALA A 134 -3.26 15.28 15.94
CA ALA A 134 -3.59 14.69 17.23
C ALA A 134 -3.22 13.20 17.27
N GLU A 135 -3.33 12.49 16.15
CA GLU A 135 -3.04 11.07 16.02
C GLU A 135 -1.54 10.77 15.83
N THR A 136 -0.85 11.49 14.94
CA THR A 136 0.49 11.12 14.47
C THR A 136 1.43 12.32 14.26
N ASP A 137 2.73 12.06 14.38
CA ASP A 137 3.80 12.99 13.99
C ASP A 137 4.54 12.54 12.72
N VAL A 138 4.39 11.27 12.34
CA VAL A 138 5.02 10.68 11.15
C VAL A 138 3.97 9.97 10.30
N LEU A 139 3.82 10.39 9.06
CA LEU A 139 3.00 9.72 8.05
C LEU A 139 3.89 8.91 7.12
N CYS A 140 3.62 7.61 7.05
CA CYS A 140 4.25 6.68 6.13
C CYS A 140 3.22 6.28 5.06
N PHE A 141 3.38 6.79 3.84
CA PHE A 141 2.52 6.40 2.72
C PHE A 141 3.16 5.28 1.91
N ASP A 142 2.44 4.17 1.82
CA ASP A 142 2.72 3.14 0.82
C ASP A 142 2.01 3.47 -0.49
N GLU A 143 2.68 3.23 -1.60
CA GLU A 143 2.12 3.32 -2.97
C GLU A 143 1.47 4.69 -3.26
N PHE A 144 2.24 5.75 -3.05
CA PHE A 144 1.81 7.11 -3.36
C PHE A 144 1.59 7.28 -4.86
N PHE A 145 0.33 7.28 -5.26
CA PHE A 145 -0.11 7.39 -6.64
C PHE A 145 -1.39 8.23 -6.71
N VAL A 146 -1.43 9.16 -7.67
CA VAL A 146 -2.58 10.07 -7.87
C VAL A 146 -3.06 9.95 -9.31
N SER A 147 -4.29 9.47 -9.50
CA SER A 147 -4.97 9.37 -10.79
C SER A 147 -6.28 10.15 -10.86
N ASP A 148 -6.96 10.35 -9.71
CA ASP A 148 -8.24 11.04 -9.66
C ASP A 148 -8.06 12.56 -9.54
N ILE A 149 -8.91 13.31 -10.24
CA ILE A 149 -8.90 14.78 -10.17
C ILE A 149 -9.27 15.31 -8.79
N THR A 150 -10.22 14.66 -8.12
CA THR A 150 -10.70 15.05 -6.80
C THR A 150 -9.55 15.01 -5.80
N ASP A 151 -8.80 13.91 -5.80
CA ASP A 151 -7.64 13.75 -4.94
C ASP A 151 -6.53 14.75 -5.29
N ALA A 152 -6.25 14.92 -6.58
CA ALA A 152 -5.24 15.86 -7.05
C ALA A 152 -5.54 17.30 -6.59
N MET A 153 -6.81 17.72 -6.62
CA MET A 153 -7.20 19.09 -6.23
C MET A 153 -7.10 19.33 -4.72
N LEU A 154 -7.27 18.30 -3.90
CA LEU A 154 -7.21 18.41 -2.43
C LEU A 154 -5.78 18.33 -1.89
N LEU A 155 -4.92 17.54 -2.55
CA LEU A 155 -3.65 17.10 -1.99
C LEU A 155 -2.68 18.23 -1.65
N GLY A 156 -2.57 19.26 -2.50
CA GLY A 156 -1.66 20.38 -2.26
C GLY A 156 -1.97 21.12 -0.97
N THR A 157 -3.24 21.51 -0.80
CA THR A 157 -3.72 22.21 0.40
C THR A 157 -3.59 21.32 1.65
N LEU A 158 -3.92 20.03 1.53
CA LEU A 158 -3.81 19.10 2.65
C LEU A 158 -2.35 18.88 3.09
N LEU A 159 -1.43 18.63 2.15
CA LEU A 159 0.00 18.48 2.47
C LEU A 159 0.55 19.74 3.13
N GLN A 160 0.18 20.92 2.63
CA GLN A 160 0.58 22.19 3.24
C GLN A 160 0.12 22.28 4.71
N ALA A 161 -1.13 21.92 4.99
CA ALA A 161 -1.70 21.92 6.33
C ALA A 161 -1.01 20.90 7.26
N LEU A 162 -0.68 19.71 6.76
CA LEU A 162 0.03 18.68 7.51
C LEU A 162 1.47 19.11 7.85
N PHE A 163 2.21 19.65 6.86
CA PHE A 163 3.57 20.14 7.07
C PHE A 163 3.62 21.35 8.01
N ALA A 164 2.64 22.24 7.96
CA ALA A 164 2.54 23.37 8.88
C ALA A 164 2.39 22.93 10.36
N ARG A 165 1.85 21.73 10.60
CA ARG A 165 1.73 21.09 11.91
C ARG A 165 2.96 20.25 12.29
N GLY A 166 4.01 20.31 11.48
CA GLY A 166 5.26 19.60 11.72
C GLY A 166 5.19 18.09 11.53
N ILE A 167 4.18 17.58 10.81
CA ILE A 167 4.08 16.16 10.45
C ILE A 167 5.15 15.84 9.41
N THR A 168 5.91 14.78 9.66
CA THR A 168 6.98 14.31 8.77
C THR A 168 6.41 13.28 7.81
N LEU A 169 6.73 13.39 6.51
CA LEU A 169 6.27 12.46 5.49
C LEU A 169 7.39 11.53 5.03
N VAL A 170 7.16 10.22 5.07
CA VAL A 170 7.96 9.24 4.36
C VAL A 170 7.03 8.50 3.40
N SER A 171 7.47 8.27 2.16
CA SER A 171 6.59 7.77 1.11
C SER A 171 7.31 6.81 0.16
N THR A 172 6.60 5.79 -0.32
CA THR A 172 7.02 4.93 -1.43
C THR A 172 6.14 5.16 -2.66
N SER A 173 6.72 5.18 -3.87
CA SER A 173 5.98 5.28 -5.12
C SER A 173 6.66 4.52 -6.26
N ASN A 174 5.91 4.19 -7.31
CA ASN A 174 6.49 3.75 -8.59
C ASN A 174 6.81 4.92 -9.53
N ILE A 175 6.38 6.14 -9.18
CA ILE A 175 6.44 7.31 -10.05
C ILE A 175 7.31 8.39 -9.39
N PRO A 176 8.27 9.02 -10.09
CA PRO A 176 8.98 10.16 -9.54
C PRO A 176 8.02 11.34 -9.32
N PRO A 177 8.27 12.25 -8.35
CA PRO A 177 7.34 13.33 -8.03
C PRO A 177 6.89 14.17 -9.23
N ASP A 178 7.81 14.45 -10.16
CA ASP A 178 7.52 15.23 -11.38
C ASP A 178 6.51 14.55 -12.30
N ASN A 179 6.37 13.23 -12.24
CA ASN A 179 5.44 12.48 -13.08
C ASN A 179 4.15 12.12 -12.35
N LEU A 180 3.98 12.50 -11.07
CA LEU A 180 2.71 12.32 -10.36
C LEU A 180 1.60 13.09 -11.07
N TYR A 181 0.46 12.45 -11.30
CA TYR A 181 -0.69 13.01 -12.02
C TYR A 181 -0.34 13.54 -13.42
N TYR A 182 0.60 12.88 -14.11
CA TYR A 182 1.01 13.25 -15.48
C TYR A 182 -0.17 13.22 -16.44
N ASN A 183 -0.31 14.28 -17.24
CA ASN A 183 -1.47 14.52 -18.12
C ASN A 183 -2.85 14.57 -17.43
N GLY A 184 -2.90 14.65 -16.10
CA GLY A 184 -4.14 14.79 -15.37
C GLY A 184 -4.88 16.10 -15.67
N LEU A 185 -6.20 16.11 -15.52
CA LEU A 185 -7.02 17.29 -15.78
C LEU A 185 -6.63 18.41 -14.80
N GLN A 186 -6.38 19.61 -15.31
CA GLN A 186 -5.92 20.76 -14.51
C GLN A 186 -4.60 20.53 -13.74
N ARG A 187 -3.69 19.69 -14.26
CA ARG A 187 -2.37 19.41 -13.67
C ARG A 187 -1.61 20.62 -13.11
N ALA A 188 -1.74 21.81 -13.70
CA ALA A 188 -1.15 23.04 -13.17
C ALA A 188 -1.52 23.32 -11.70
N ARG A 189 -2.74 22.95 -11.28
CA ARG A 189 -3.20 23.07 -9.89
C ARG A 189 -2.61 22.01 -8.95
N PHE A 190 -2.07 20.92 -9.51
CA PHE A 190 -1.40 19.86 -8.76
C PHE A 190 0.10 20.14 -8.55
N LEU A 191 0.73 20.98 -9.38
CA LEU A 191 2.15 21.33 -9.25
C LEU A 191 2.57 21.81 -7.85
N PRO A 192 1.77 22.63 -7.13
CA PRO A 192 2.09 23.00 -5.75
C PRO A 192 2.25 21.81 -4.80
N ALA A 193 1.52 20.71 -5.01
CA ALA A 193 1.69 19.49 -4.22
C ALA A 193 3.05 18.83 -4.49
N ILE A 194 3.49 18.81 -5.75
CA ILE A 194 4.82 18.31 -6.14
C ILE A 194 5.92 19.17 -5.51
N ASP A 195 5.75 20.50 -5.53
CA ASP A 195 6.71 21.43 -4.92
C ASP A 195 6.83 21.19 -3.42
N LEU A 196 5.71 20.99 -2.71
CA LEU A 196 5.71 20.65 -1.29
C LEU A 196 6.41 19.31 -1.02
N ILE A 197 6.18 18.28 -1.83
CA ILE A 197 6.89 16.99 -1.70
C ILE A 197 8.40 17.22 -1.83
N LYS A 198 8.85 17.96 -2.84
CA LYS A 198 10.28 18.25 -3.06
C LYS A 198 10.89 19.13 -1.99
N GLN A 199 10.12 20.03 -1.40
CA GLN A 199 10.56 20.91 -0.32
C GLN A 199 10.75 20.14 0.98
N TYR A 200 9.81 19.26 1.32
CA TYR A 200 9.76 18.59 2.62
C TYR A 200 10.33 17.17 2.60
N CYS A 201 10.61 16.59 1.44
CA CYS A 201 11.19 15.26 1.31
C CYS A 201 12.46 15.28 0.46
N THR A 202 13.46 14.51 0.88
CA THR A 202 14.54 14.09 -0.02
C THR A 202 13.98 13.09 -1.02
N VAL A 203 14.23 13.27 -2.32
CA VAL A 203 13.75 12.36 -3.37
C VAL A 203 14.85 11.37 -3.72
N MET A 204 14.60 10.07 -3.55
CA MET A 204 15.57 9.02 -3.84
C MET A 204 15.00 7.99 -4.80
N ASN A 205 15.75 7.68 -5.86
CA ASN A 205 15.47 6.53 -6.70
C ASN A 205 16.07 5.29 -6.03
N VAL A 206 15.24 4.30 -5.74
CA VAL A 206 15.61 3.04 -5.08
C VAL A 206 15.74 1.86 -6.06
N ASP A 207 15.72 2.12 -7.36
CA ASP A 207 15.83 1.10 -8.40
C ASP A 207 17.30 0.70 -8.64
N ALA A 208 17.67 -0.49 -8.16
CA ALA A 208 18.97 -1.11 -8.42
C ALA A 208 18.93 -2.14 -9.57
N GLY A 209 17.81 -2.25 -10.30
CA GLY A 209 17.62 -3.17 -11.41
C GLY A 209 17.24 -4.60 -11.01
N ILE A 210 17.31 -4.98 -9.73
CA ILE A 210 16.91 -6.30 -9.23
C ILE A 210 15.43 -6.27 -8.81
N ASP A 211 14.59 -7.11 -9.44
CA ASP A 211 13.19 -7.29 -9.02
C ASP A 211 13.09 -8.58 -8.19
N TYR A 212 13.03 -8.41 -6.87
CA TYR A 212 12.98 -9.50 -5.91
C TYR A 212 11.64 -10.25 -5.96
N ARG A 213 10.55 -9.58 -6.36
CA ARG A 213 9.22 -10.20 -6.50
C ARG A 213 9.18 -11.07 -7.76
N LEU A 214 9.66 -10.56 -8.89
CA LEU A 214 9.71 -11.31 -10.14
C LEU A 214 10.50 -12.60 -10.00
N ARG A 215 11.65 -12.56 -9.32
CA ARG A 215 12.46 -13.77 -9.05
C ARG A 215 11.69 -14.82 -8.24
N THR A 216 10.93 -14.38 -7.24
CA THR A 216 10.11 -15.29 -6.42
C THR A 216 8.97 -15.91 -7.25
N LEU A 217 8.29 -15.09 -8.07
CA LEU A 217 7.16 -15.53 -8.90
C LEU A 217 7.60 -16.50 -10.01
N THR A 218 8.71 -16.21 -10.69
CA THR A 218 9.24 -17.04 -11.79
C THR A 218 9.73 -18.41 -11.34
N GLN A 219 10.21 -18.54 -10.10
CA GLN A 219 10.75 -19.82 -9.60
C GLN A 219 9.69 -20.81 -9.13
N ALA A 220 8.50 -20.33 -8.71
CA ALA A 220 7.54 -21.15 -7.98
C ALA A 220 6.26 -21.49 -8.76
N GLY A 221 5.96 -20.78 -9.86
CA GLY A 221 4.70 -20.92 -10.61
C GLY A 221 3.51 -20.30 -9.87
N LEU A 222 2.39 -20.03 -10.56
CA LEU A 222 1.25 -19.29 -9.98
C LEU A 222 -0.07 -20.08 -9.99
N TYR A 223 -0.09 -21.32 -10.47
CA TYR A 223 -1.28 -22.17 -10.45
C TYR A 223 -0.94 -23.55 -9.90
N PHE A 224 -1.52 -23.88 -8.76
CA PHE A 224 -1.25 -25.10 -8.02
C PHE A 224 -2.47 -26.02 -8.01
N SER A 225 -2.30 -27.24 -8.51
CA SER A 225 -3.31 -28.30 -8.47
C SER A 225 -2.63 -29.67 -8.49
N PRO A 226 -3.19 -30.70 -7.84
CA PRO A 226 -4.41 -30.66 -7.02
C PRO A 226 -4.15 -30.09 -5.61
N MET A 227 -5.20 -29.65 -4.93
CA MET A 227 -5.08 -29.18 -3.54
C MET A 227 -4.67 -30.32 -2.61
N ASN A 228 -3.50 -30.16 -2.00
CA ASN A 228 -2.94 -31.07 -1.01
C ASN A 228 -2.07 -30.28 -0.02
N ASN A 229 -1.50 -30.96 0.98
CA ASN A 229 -0.66 -30.29 1.99
C ASN A 229 0.59 -29.63 1.38
N GLU A 230 1.16 -30.19 0.31
CA GLU A 230 2.32 -29.61 -0.38
C GLU A 230 1.96 -28.27 -1.05
N THR A 231 0.86 -28.22 -1.81
CA THR A 231 0.38 -26.97 -2.41
C THR A 231 0.01 -25.93 -1.36
N ARG A 232 -0.53 -26.33 -0.20
CA ARG A 232 -0.79 -25.43 0.92
C ARG A 232 0.50 -24.82 1.44
N HIS A 233 1.52 -25.64 1.72
CA HIS A 233 2.82 -25.16 2.17
C HIS A 233 3.48 -24.22 1.14
N HIS A 234 3.42 -24.55 -0.15
CA HIS A 234 3.94 -23.66 -1.21
C HIS A 234 3.22 -22.31 -1.26
N MET A 235 1.88 -22.30 -1.10
CA MET A 235 1.11 -21.05 -1.03
C MET A 235 1.53 -20.20 0.17
N ASP A 236 1.69 -20.81 1.35
CA ASP A 236 2.09 -20.12 2.59
C ASP A 236 3.51 -19.55 2.49
N GLU A 237 4.46 -20.33 1.97
CA GLU A 237 5.84 -19.88 1.75
C GLU A 237 5.92 -18.74 0.74
N MET A 238 5.17 -18.84 -0.36
CA MET A 238 5.15 -17.79 -1.38
C MET A 238 4.50 -16.52 -0.86
N PHE A 239 3.41 -16.64 -0.10
CA PHE A 239 2.79 -15.50 0.55
C PHE A 239 3.80 -14.79 1.45
N ALA A 240 4.51 -15.52 2.31
CA ALA A 240 5.52 -14.94 3.21
C ALA A 240 6.63 -14.19 2.45
N LYS A 241 7.15 -14.80 1.37
CA LYS A 241 8.20 -14.18 0.52
C LYS A 241 7.70 -12.92 -0.20
N LEU A 242 6.48 -12.91 -0.72
CA LEU A 242 5.93 -11.77 -1.46
C LEU A 242 5.40 -10.65 -0.57
N ALA A 243 4.85 -11.01 0.59
CA ALA A 243 4.38 -10.07 1.61
C ALA A 243 5.53 -9.32 2.30
N GLY A 244 6.69 -9.96 2.44
CA GLY A 244 7.89 -9.39 3.06
C GLY A 244 7.81 -9.18 4.58
N ASN A 245 6.62 -9.30 5.19
CA ASN A 245 6.38 -9.14 6.63
C ASN A 245 5.24 -10.05 7.11
N VAL A 246 5.10 -10.13 8.43
CA VAL A 246 3.94 -10.74 9.10
C VAL A 246 2.69 -9.96 8.70
N GLY A 247 1.84 -10.57 7.87
CA GLY A 247 0.58 -9.99 7.47
C GLY A 247 -0.46 -9.97 8.60
N GLU A 248 -1.46 -9.11 8.45
CA GLU A 248 -2.66 -9.12 9.27
C GLU A 248 -3.44 -10.41 8.98
N ILE A 249 -3.60 -11.27 10.01
CA ILE A 249 -4.24 -12.59 9.89
C ILE A 249 -5.74 -12.44 10.08
N ASN A 250 -6.52 -13.11 9.21
CA ASN A 250 -7.98 -13.09 9.19
C ASN A 250 -8.64 -11.70 9.25
N PRO A 251 -8.18 -10.69 8.49
CA PRO A 251 -8.78 -9.36 8.56
C PRO A 251 -10.15 -9.34 7.86
N VAL A 252 -11.03 -8.47 8.35
CA VAL A 252 -12.28 -8.13 7.65
C VAL A 252 -12.07 -6.80 6.95
N LEU A 253 -11.92 -6.85 5.64
CA LEU A 253 -11.73 -5.67 4.80
C LEU A 253 -13.08 -5.04 4.47
N GLU A 254 -13.12 -3.72 4.32
CA GLU A 254 -14.28 -3.04 3.74
C GLU A 254 -14.01 -2.76 2.25
N ILE A 255 -14.84 -3.33 1.38
CA ILE A 255 -14.76 -3.15 -0.08
C ILE A 255 -16.15 -2.74 -0.57
N ASN A 256 -16.25 -1.52 -1.13
CA ASN A 256 -17.52 -0.92 -1.56
C ASN A 256 -18.61 -1.04 -0.48
N HIS A 257 -18.30 -0.62 0.75
CA HIS A 257 -19.19 -0.65 1.91
C HIS A 257 -19.68 -2.05 2.32
N ARG A 258 -18.96 -3.10 1.91
CA ARG A 258 -19.28 -4.50 2.27
C ARG A 258 -18.09 -5.18 2.93
N PRO A 259 -18.31 -5.97 4.00
CA PRO A 259 -17.25 -6.72 4.63
C PRO A 259 -16.74 -7.82 3.68
N LEU A 260 -15.42 -8.03 3.69
CA LEU A 260 -14.72 -9.06 2.94
C LEU A 260 -13.72 -9.74 3.88
N PRO A 261 -14.08 -10.90 4.44
CA PRO A 261 -13.16 -11.71 5.22
C PRO A 261 -12.02 -12.21 4.33
N ALA A 262 -10.79 -11.85 4.67
CA ALA A 262 -9.59 -12.35 4.02
C ALA A 262 -8.84 -13.31 4.95
N LEU A 263 -8.00 -14.17 4.38
CA LEU A 263 -7.15 -15.08 5.14
C LEU A 263 -5.95 -14.33 5.72
N CYS A 264 -5.33 -13.49 4.89
CA CYS A 264 -4.19 -12.68 5.28
C CYS A 264 -4.07 -11.46 4.36
N ARG A 265 -3.55 -10.36 4.90
CA ARG A 265 -3.24 -9.16 4.13
C ARG A 265 -1.91 -8.58 4.56
N SER A 266 -1.06 -8.24 3.60
CA SER A 266 0.21 -7.55 3.87
C SER A 266 0.63 -6.71 2.68
N SER A 267 0.84 -5.41 2.88
CA SER A 267 1.51 -4.50 1.93
C SER A 267 1.25 -4.76 0.43
N GLY A 268 -0.02 -4.63 -0.01
CA GLY A 268 -0.41 -4.84 -1.42
C GLY A 268 -0.56 -6.31 -1.86
N VAL A 269 -0.36 -7.26 -0.95
CA VAL A 269 -0.62 -8.70 -1.12
C VAL A 269 -1.86 -9.12 -0.31
N LEU A 270 -2.78 -9.83 -0.96
CA LEU A 270 -4.02 -10.31 -0.37
C LEU A 270 -4.14 -11.82 -0.52
N ALA A 271 -4.46 -12.54 0.55
CA ALA A 271 -4.88 -13.94 0.50
C ALA A 271 -6.35 -14.07 0.89
N VAL A 272 -7.13 -14.69 0.02
CA VAL A 272 -8.59 -14.79 0.15
C VAL A 272 -9.10 -16.13 -0.39
N GLU A 273 -10.17 -16.62 0.23
CA GLU A 273 -10.88 -17.83 -0.20
C GLU A 273 -11.70 -17.60 -1.48
N PHE A 274 -11.73 -18.61 -2.36
CA PHE A 274 -12.57 -18.63 -3.56
C PHE A 274 -14.06 -18.40 -3.23
N SER A 275 -14.54 -18.97 -2.12
CA SER A 275 -15.92 -18.78 -1.69
C SER A 275 -16.26 -17.30 -1.46
N VAL A 276 -15.34 -16.52 -0.89
CA VAL A 276 -15.55 -15.09 -0.57
C VAL A 276 -15.59 -14.20 -1.83
N LEU A 277 -14.83 -14.56 -2.87
CA LEU A 277 -14.80 -13.76 -4.11
C LEU A 277 -15.77 -14.24 -5.18
N CYS A 278 -16.05 -15.53 -5.24
CA CYS A 278 -16.77 -16.14 -6.35
C CYS A 278 -18.11 -16.78 -5.92
N GLU A 279 -18.24 -17.32 -4.71
CA GLU A 279 -19.52 -17.90 -4.25
C GLU A 279 -20.43 -16.83 -3.60
N ASP A 280 -19.86 -15.94 -2.79
CA ASP A 280 -20.55 -14.81 -2.17
C ASP A 280 -21.04 -13.76 -3.18
N ALA A 281 -21.95 -12.90 -2.74
CA ALA A 281 -22.53 -11.82 -3.56
C ALA A 281 -21.52 -10.69 -3.84
N ARG A 282 -20.55 -10.94 -4.72
CA ARG A 282 -19.61 -9.96 -5.25
C ARG A 282 -20.01 -9.45 -6.62
N SER A 283 -19.57 -8.24 -6.93
CA SER A 283 -19.80 -7.54 -8.19
C SER A 283 -18.47 -7.15 -8.84
N GLN A 284 -18.53 -6.75 -10.11
CA GLN A 284 -17.36 -6.26 -10.85
C GLN A 284 -16.69 -5.06 -10.16
N LEU A 285 -17.46 -4.19 -9.50
CA LEU A 285 -16.92 -3.06 -8.73
C LEU A 285 -16.03 -3.52 -7.57
N ASP A 286 -16.28 -4.68 -6.99
CA ASP A 286 -15.43 -5.23 -5.93
C ASP A 286 -14.08 -5.66 -6.49
N TYR A 287 -14.08 -6.33 -7.66
CA TYR A 287 -12.84 -6.73 -8.32
C TYR A 287 -12.02 -5.53 -8.76
N ILE A 288 -12.67 -4.45 -9.23
CA ILE A 288 -12.00 -3.17 -9.52
C ILE A 288 -11.36 -2.61 -8.25
N ALA A 289 -12.09 -2.54 -7.14
CA ALA A 289 -11.54 -2.02 -5.89
C ALA A 289 -10.36 -2.85 -5.37
N LEU A 290 -10.46 -4.18 -5.44
CA LEU A 290 -9.39 -5.09 -5.05
C LEU A 290 -8.16 -4.96 -5.95
N SER A 291 -8.35 -4.98 -7.26
CA SER A 291 -7.26 -4.88 -8.23
C SER A 291 -6.57 -3.53 -8.22
N ARG A 292 -7.21 -2.44 -7.76
CA ARG A 292 -6.55 -1.16 -7.50
C ARG A 292 -5.68 -1.18 -6.24
N SER A 293 -6.11 -1.94 -5.24
CA SER A 293 -5.50 -1.95 -3.91
C SER A 293 -4.40 -3.00 -3.74
N TYR A 294 -4.40 -4.05 -4.57
CA TYR A 294 -3.53 -5.20 -4.41
C TYR A 294 -2.85 -5.57 -5.73
N HIS A 295 -1.52 -5.49 -5.74
CA HIS A 295 -0.71 -5.92 -6.88
C HIS A 295 -0.57 -7.45 -6.97
N THR A 296 -0.86 -8.16 -5.88
CA THR A 296 -0.76 -9.62 -5.81
C THR A 296 -1.92 -10.19 -5.01
N VAL A 297 -2.61 -11.20 -5.57
CA VAL A 297 -3.74 -11.84 -4.91
C VAL A 297 -3.56 -13.35 -4.95
N PHE A 298 -3.63 -13.98 -3.78
CA PHE A 298 -3.70 -15.42 -3.58
C PHE A 298 -5.17 -15.83 -3.45
N LEU A 299 -5.63 -16.61 -4.41
CA LEU A 299 -6.97 -17.18 -4.44
C LEU A 299 -6.90 -18.63 -3.98
N HIS A 300 -7.34 -18.86 -2.76
CA HIS A 300 -7.31 -20.17 -2.13
C HIS A 300 -8.54 -21.00 -2.48
N HIS A 301 -8.32 -22.31 -2.52
CA HIS A 301 -9.35 -23.33 -2.66
C HIS A 301 -10.36 -23.13 -3.81
N VAL A 302 -9.87 -22.83 -5.03
CA VAL A 302 -10.71 -22.76 -6.22
C VAL A 302 -11.30 -24.14 -6.50
N LYS A 303 -12.63 -24.22 -6.42
CA LYS A 303 -13.37 -25.46 -6.63
C LYS A 303 -13.69 -25.69 -8.10
N LYS A 304 -13.97 -26.94 -8.45
CA LYS A 304 -14.56 -27.29 -9.74
C LYS A 304 -15.84 -26.48 -9.97
N MET A 305 -15.92 -25.86 -11.14
CA MET A 305 -17.07 -25.08 -11.60
C MET A 305 -17.85 -25.85 -12.67
N ASP A 306 -19.07 -26.25 -12.37
CA ASP A 306 -19.98 -26.97 -13.28
C ASP A 306 -21.33 -26.25 -13.40
N LYS A 307 -22.36 -26.95 -13.87
CA LYS A 307 -23.71 -26.40 -14.08
C LYS A 307 -24.37 -25.95 -12.77
N LEU A 308 -23.99 -26.51 -11.62
CA LEU A 308 -24.63 -26.22 -10.33
C LEU A 308 -24.14 -24.91 -9.71
N ASN A 309 -22.94 -24.45 -10.09
CA ASN A 309 -22.30 -23.25 -9.53
C ASN A 309 -21.90 -22.25 -10.61
N GLU A 310 -22.70 -22.13 -11.67
CA GLU A 310 -22.43 -21.26 -12.82
C GLU A 310 -22.28 -19.78 -12.44
N ASN A 311 -22.97 -19.31 -11.40
CA ASN A 311 -22.76 -17.95 -10.89
C ASN A 311 -21.33 -17.75 -10.35
N ALA A 312 -20.75 -18.75 -9.70
CA ALA A 312 -19.37 -18.70 -9.26
C ALA A 312 -18.41 -18.72 -10.45
N ALA A 313 -18.72 -19.47 -11.51
CA ALA A 313 -17.96 -19.43 -12.75
C ALA A 313 -17.95 -18.03 -13.39
N ARG A 314 -19.11 -17.37 -13.51
CA ARG A 314 -19.17 -16.00 -14.06
C ARG A 314 -18.36 -15.01 -13.23
N ARG A 315 -18.41 -15.13 -11.90
CA ARG A 315 -17.63 -14.28 -10.99
C ARG A 315 -16.14 -14.53 -11.09
N PHE A 316 -15.71 -15.79 -11.20
CA PHE A 316 -14.32 -16.15 -11.44
C PHE A 316 -13.80 -15.57 -12.77
N LEU A 317 -14.58 -15.69 -13.85
CA LEU A 317 -14.25 -15.08 -15.15
C LEU A 317 -14.08 -13.56 -15.03
N ALA A 318 -15.01 -12.87 -14.38
CA ALA A 318 -14.95 -11.43 -14.20
C ALA A 318 -13.75 -10.99 -13.33
N LEU A 319 -13.41 -11.78 -12.29
CA LEU A 319 -12.25 -11.53 -11.44
C LEU A 319 -10.94 -11.68 -12.22
N VAL A 320 -10.77 -12.77 -12.98
CA VAL A 320 -9.57 -13.01 -13.79
C VAL A 320 -9.42 -11.91 -14.83
N ASP A 321 -10.52 -11.50 -15.47
CA ASP A 321 -10.50 -10.45 -16.47
C ASP A 321 -10.00 -9.11 -15.90
N GLU A 322 -10.55 -8.66 -14.77
CA GLU A 322 -10.13 -7.41 -14.13
C GLU A 322 -8.66 -7.48 -13.65
N PHE A 323 -8.27 -8.60 -13.06
CA PHE A 323 -6.90 -8.78 -12.56
C PHE A 323 -5.90 -8.85 -13.70
N TYR A 324 -6.28 -9.49 -14.80
CA TYR A 324 -5.50 -9.53 -16.02
C TYR A 324 -5.24 -8.12 -16.56
N GLU A 325 -6.30 -7.31 -16.72
CA GLU A 325 -6.24 -5.94 -17.25
C GLU A 325 -5.39 -4.99 -16.40
N ARG A 326 -5.31 -5.22 -15.09
CA ARG A 326 -4.50 -4.41 -14.16
C ARG A 326 -3.13 -4.99 -13.83
N HIS A 327 -2.74 -6.06 -14.51
CA HIS A 327 -1.45 -6.73 -14.31
C HIS A 327 -1.26 -7.30 -12.88
N VAL A 328 -2.35 -7.61 -12.19
CA VAL A 328 -2.33 -8.21 -10.85
C VAL A 328 -1.75 -9.62 -10.94
N LYS A 329 -0.79 -9.94 -10.06
CA LYS A 329 -0.21 -11.28 -9.99
C LYS A 329 -1.17 -12.18 -9.22
N LEU A 330 -1.92 -13.01 -9.95
CA LEU A 330 -2.92 -13.93 -9.40
C LEU A 330 -2.29 -15.30 -9.17
N ILE A 331 -2.18 -15.71 -7.91
CA ILE A 331 -1.70 -17.03 -7.50
C ILE A 331 -2.92 -17.86 -7.09
N ILE A 332 -3.07 -19.07 -7.62
CA ILE A 332 -4.25 -19.90 -7.42
C ILE A 332 -3.86 -21.25 -6.83
N SER A 333 -4.57 -21.69 -5.80
CA SER A 333 -4.66 -23.12 -5.44
C SER A 333 -6.03 -23.65 -5.86
N ALA A 334 -6.07 -24.74 -6.62
CA ALA A 334 -7.30 -25.26 -7.22
C ALA A 334 -7.43 -26.79 -7.10
N GLU A 335 -8.68 -27.26 -7.04
CA GLU A 335 -9.02 -28.69 -7.04
C GLU A 335 -8.50 -29.42 -8.27
N LEU A 336 -8.57 -28.76 -9.43
CA LEU A 336 -8.25 -29.30 -10.74
C LEU A 336 -7.30 -28.37 -11.49
N SER A 337 -6.72 -28.87 -12.57
CA SER A 337 -5.90 -28.06 -13.47
C SER A 337 -6.72 -26.91 -14.10
N MET A 338 -6.06 -25.84 -14.53
CA MET A 338 -6.73 -24.75 -15.26
C MET A 338 -7.43 -25.22 -16.54
N PHE A 339 -7.06 -26.37 -17.10
CA PHE A 339 -7.72 -26.95 -18.28
C PHE A 339 -9.05 -27.65 -17.93
N GLU A 340 -9.22 -28.07 -16.67
CA GLU A 340 -10.31 -28.95 -16.23
C GLU A 340 -11.19 -28.35 -15.14
N ILE A 341 -10.80 -27.20 -14.56
CA ILE A 341 -11.51 -26.56 -13.44
C ILE A 341 -12.92 -26.11 -13.84
N TYR A 342 -13.17 -25.79 -15.11
CA TYR A 342 -14.51 -25.52 -15.64
C TYR A 342 -15.04 -26.72 -16.45
N GLN A 343 -16.19 -27.25 -16.02
CA GLN A 343 -16.88 -28.40 -16.61
C GLN A 343 -18.35 -28.08 -16.94
N GLY A 344 -18.71 -26.79 -17.00
CA GLY A 344 -20.05 -26.35 -17.41
C GLY A 344 -20.24 -26.35 -18.93
N GLU A 345 -21.47 -26.09 -19.37
CA GLU A 345 -21.82 -26.05 -20.80
C GLU A 345 -22.00 -24.64 -21.37
N HIS A 346 -22.45 -23.69 -20.55
CA HIS A 346 -22.92 -22.38 -21.02
C HIS A 346 -21.81 -21.33 -21.19
N LEU A 347 -20.69 -21.46 -20.47
CA LEU A 347 -19.61 -20.45 -20.44
C LEU A 347 -18.32 -20.99 -21.10
N LYS A 348 -18.42 -21.99 -21.97
CA LYS A 348 -17.23 -22.64 -22.57
C LYS A 348 -16.37 -21.66 -23.35
N PHE A 349 -16.98 -20.73 -24.08
CA PHE A 349 -16.27 -19.75 -24.89
C PHE A 349 -15.57 -18.70 -24.00
N GLU A 350 -16.28 -18.17 -23.02
CA GLU A 350 -15.75 -17.24 -22.03
C GLU A 350 -14.63 -17.88 -21.21
N TYR A 351 -14.78 -19.16 -20.87
CA TYR A 351 -13.75 -19.91 -20.18
C TYR A 351 -12.50 -20.13 -21.03
N GLN A 352 -12.62 -20.38 -22.34
CA GLN A 352 -11.45 -20.45 -23.23
C GLN A 352 -10.65 -19.14 -23.24
N ARG A 353 -11.33 -17.99 -23.21
CA ARG A 353 -10.67 -16.67 -23.06
C ARG A 353 -9.98 -16.54 -21.71
N CYS A 354 -10.66 -16.93 -20.63
CA CYS A 354 -10.09 -16.92 -19.29
C CYS A 354 -8.87 -17.84 -19.18
N LEU A 355 -8.92 -19.04 -19.77
CA LEU A 355 -7.80 -19.98 -19.81
C LEU A 355 -6.59 -19.35 -20.50
N SER A 356 -6.77 -18.70 -21.65
CA SER A 356 -5.68 -17.99 -22.33
C SER A 356 -5.05 -16.92 -21.44
N ARG A 357 -5.86 -16.15 -20.70
CA ARG A 357 -5.38 -15.15 -19.74
C ARG A 357 -4.63 -15.81 -18.58
N LEU A 358 -5.16 -16.87 -17.98
CA LEU A 358 -4.51 -17.61 -16.91
C LEU A 358 -3.15 -18.16 -17.34
N GLN A 359 -3.03 -18.65 -18.57
CA GLN A 359 -1.77 -19.11 -19.14
C GLN A 359 -0.78 -17.95 -19.34
N GLU A 360 -1.23 -16.85 -19.92
CA GLU A 360 -0.40 -15.65 -20.11
C GLU A 360 0.08 -15.08 -18.77
N MET A 361 -0.77 -15.10 -17.74
CA MET A 361 -0.42 -14.68 -16.38
C MET A 361 0.72 -15.49 -15.76
N GLN A 362 0.97 -16.72 -16.23
CA GLN A 362 2.14 -17.53 -15.80
C GLN A 362 3.44 -17.12 -16.50
N SER A 363 3.38 -16.36 -17.59
CA SER A 363 4.56 -16.01 -18.39
C SER A 363 5.45 -14.99 -17.68
N GLU A 364 6.75 -15.10 -17.88
CA GLU A 364 7.70 -14.11 -17.37
C GLU A 364 7.40 -12.70 -17.91
N ASP A 365 6.95 -12.60 -19.17
CA ASP A 365 6.58 -11.33 -19.80
C ASP A 365 5.43 -10.65 -19.05
N TYR A 366 4.36 -11.40 -18.71
CA TYR A 366 3.27 -10.86 -17.90
C TYR A 366 3.74 -10.52 -16.49
N LEU A 367 4.57 -11.37 -15.88
CA LEU A 367 5.08 -11.14 -14.53
C LEU A 367 5.94 -9.87 -14.41
N ARG A 368 6.61 -9.45 -15.51
CA ARG A 368 7.36 -8.19 -15.58
C ARG A 368 6.47 -6.95 -15.71
N LEU A 369 5.22 -7.09 -16.12
CA LEU A 369 4.31 -5.95 -16.26
C LEU A 369 4.06 -5.30 -14.90
N GLU A 370 4.16 -3.98 -14.86
CA GLU A 370 3.85 -3.20 -13.66
C GLU A 370 2.35 -3.21 -13.37
N HIS A 371 2.01 -3.33 -12.09
CA HIS A 371 0.64 -3.24 -11.61
C HIS A 371 0.03 -1.86 -11.93
N LEU A 372 -1.23 -1.86 -12.38
CA LEU A 372 -1.99 -0.66 -12.72
C LEU A 372 -3.04 -0.36 -11.64
N PRO A 373 -2.74 0.55 -10.69
CA PRO A 373 -3.62 0.88 -9.56
C PRO A 373 -4.84 1.73 -9.92
#